data_AF-A0A4V1LF70-F1
#
_entry.id   AF-A0A4V1LF70-F1
#
_cell.length_a   1.000
_cell.length_b   1.000
_cell.length_c   1.000
_cell.angle_alpha   90.00
_cell.angle_beta   90.00
_cell.angle_gamma   90.00
#
_symmetry.space_group_name_H-M   'P 1'
#
loop_
_entity.id
_entity.type
_entity.pdbx_description
1 polymer ?
#
loop_
_entity_poly.entity_id
_entity_poly.type
_entity_poly.pdbx_seq_one_letter_code
_entity_poly.pdbx_strand_id
1 'polypeptide(L)'
;MQFDWRYGFHAFWLYLTFMILFSAAYYFTTTQPLQTAVGVVVALGVMDALFMHHYPYFSRVNRQGASAFISLAFFGILALLALTFNPTWPQGIWDLLSFAVAGVGGSYDGFAAHKTKILPYQTRRDLIRKAQILRKPMER
;
A
#
# COMPACT_ATOMS: atom_id res chain seq x y z
N MET A 1 17.01 -1.52 14.61
CA MET A 1 15.72 -0.95 14.15
C MET A 1 14.60 -1.68 14.88
N GLN A 2 13.53 -0.99 15.31
CA GLN A 2 12.35 -1.62 15.91
C GLN A 2 11.25 -1.63 14.86
N PHE A 3 10.69 -2.80 14.59
CA PHE A 3 9.56 -2.98 13.68
C PHE A 3 8.37 -2.14 14.13
N ASP A 4 7.84 -1.32 13.23
CA ASP A 4 6.65 -0.51 13.54
C ASP A 4 5.38 -1.28 13.19
N TRP A 5 4.87 -2.04 14.17
CA TRP A 5 3.67 -2.87 14.02
C TRP A 5 2.44 -2.10 13.56
N ARG A 6 2.32 -0.82 13.91
CA ARG A 6 1.16 0.01 13.54
C ARG A 6 1.19 0.34 12.06
N TYR A 7 2.40 0.62 11.57
CA TYR A 7 2.64 0.86 10.16
C TYR A 7 2.55 -0.44 9.34
N GLY A 8 3.10 -1.54 9.83
CA GLY A 8 2.95 -2.86 9.20
C GLY A 8 1.49 -3.33 9.12
N PHE A 9 0.67 -3.06 10.15
CA PHE A 9 -0.77 -3.33 10.14
C PHE A 9 -1.51 -2.48 9.10
N HIS A 10 -1.16 -1.20 8.97
CA HIS A 10 -1.74 -0.35 7.93
C HIS A 10 -1.37 -0.82 6.52
N ALA A 11 -0.10 -1.18 6.31
CA ALA A 11 0.35 -1.77 5.05
C ALA A 11 -0.43 -3.05 4.74
N PHE A 12 -0.65 -3.92 5.73
CA PHE A 12 -1.49 -5.11 5.58
C PHE A 12 -2.91 -4.78 5.12
N TRP A 13 -3.60 -3.81 5.74
CA TRP A 13 -4.96 -3.42 5.32
C TRP A 13 -5.00 -2.79 3.93
N LEU A 14 -3.96 -2.03 3.57
CA LEU A 14 -3.83 -1.47 2.24
C LEU A 14 -3.71 -2.60 1.21
N TYR A 15 -2.85 -3.61 1.47
CA TYR A 15 -2.74 -4.78 0.61
C TYR A 15 -3.99 -5.68 0.63
N LEU A 16 -4.71 -5.78 1.75
CA LEU A 16 -5.97 -6.54 1.83
C LEU A 16 -7.11 -5.84 1.06
N THR A 17 -7.21 -4.51 1.17
CA THR A 17 -8.20 -3.74 0.40
C THR A 17 -7.88 -3.82 -1.09
N PHE A 18 -6.59 -3.72 -1.42
CA PHE A 18 -6.07 -4.00 -2.75
C PHE A 18 -6.50 -5.39 -3.25
N MET A 19 -6.38 -6.42 -2.42
CA MET A 19 -6.78 -7.78 -2.75
C MET A 19 -8.28 -7.94 -3.04
N ILE A 20 -9.14 -7.32 -2.23
CA ILE A 20 -10.59 -7.35 -2.44
C ILE A 20 -10.95 -6.68 -3.78
N LEU A 21 -10.31 -5.54 -4.08
CA LEU A 21 -10.52 -4.83 -5.34
C LEU A 21 -9.95 -5.61 -6.54
N PHE A 22 -8.83 -6.31 -6.37
CA PHE A 22 -8.25 -7.19 -7.39
C PHE A 22 -9.16 -8.39 -7.70
N SER A 23 -9.67 -9.05 -6.67
CA SER A 23 -10.61 -10.19 -6.81
C SER A 23 -11.90 -9.74 -7.52
N ALA A 24 -12.41 -8.54 -7.19
CA ALA A 24 -13.53 -7.93 -7.90
C ALA A 24 -13.19 -7.59 -9.36
N ALA A 25 -12.03 -7.00 -9.63
CA ALA A 25 -11.60 -6.66 -10.99
C ALA A 25 -11.45 -7.91 -11.87
N TYR A 26 -10.83 -8.98 -11.37
CA TYR A 26 -10.70 -10.25 -12.06
C TYR A 26 -12.05 -10.85 -12.44
N TYR A 27 -13.04 -10.78 -11.54
CA TYR A 27 -14.40 -11.26 -11.80
C TYR A 27 -15.06 -10.54 -12.99
N PHE A 28 -14.77 -9.26 -13.19
CA PHE A 28 -15.33 -8.46 -14.29
C PHE A 28 -14.49 -8.48 -15.58
N THR A 29 -13.20 -8.83 -15.53
CA THR A 29 -12.26 -8.66 -16.66
C THR A 29 -11.59 -9.96 -17.11
N THR A 30 -12.33 -11.08 -17.11
CA THR A 30 -11.85 -12.43 -17.50
C THR A 30 -11.04 -12.53 -18.81
N THR A 31 -10.95 -11.47 -19.61
CA THR A 31 -10.22 -11.42 -20.88
C THR A 31 -9.06 -10.41 -20.98
N GLN A 32 -8.79 -9.52 -20.00
CA GLN A 32 -7.76 -8.45 -20.18
C GLN A 32 -6.87 -8.17 -18.95
N PRO A 33 -5.74 -8.89 -18.81
CA PRO A 33 -4.78 -8.75 -17.70
C PRO A 33 -4.19 -7.35 -17.52
N LEU A 34 -4.09 -6.57 -18.60
CA LEU A 34 -3.60 -5.19 -18.57
C LEU A 34 -4.58 -4.26 -17.82
N GLN A 35 -5.88 -4.47 -17.98
CA GLN A 35 -6.91 -3.69 -17.28
C GLN A 35 -6.89 -3.96 -15.78
N THR A 36 -6.64 -5.22 -15.40
CA THR A 36 -6.43 -5.61 -14.01
C THR A 36 -5.20 -4.90 -13.43
N ALA A 37 -4.06 -4.90 -14.13
CA ALA A 37 -2.84 -4.22 -13.67
C ALA A 37 -2.99 -2.70 -13.54
N VAL A 38 -3.73 -2.04 -14.45
CA VAL A 38 -4.01 -0.59 -14.36
C VAL A 38 -4.98 -0.29 -13.21
N GLY A 39 -6.04 -1.09 -13.06
CA GLY A 39 -6.99 -0.96 -11.94
C GLY A 39 -6.30 -1.10 -10.57
N VAL A 40 -5.32 -1.99 -10.49
CA VAL A 40 -4.42 -2.18 -9.33
C VAL A 40 -3.69 -0.90 -8.96
N VAL A 41 -3.00 -0.27 -9.92
CA VAL A 41 -2.21 0.95 -9.67
C VAL A 41 -3.12 2.11 -9.26
N VAL A 42 -4.29 2.24 -9.91
CA VAL A 42 -5.27 3.29 -9.59
C VAL A 42 -5.87 3.10 -8.20
N ALA A 43 -6.30 1.89 -7.84
CA ALA A 43 -6.85 1.58 -6.52
C ALA A 43 -5.85 1.86 -5.40
N LEU A 44 -4.59 1.48 -5.59
CA LEU A 44 -3.52 1.78 -4.64
C LEU A 44 -3.28 3.28 -4.51
N GLY A 45 -3.23 4.02 -5.63
CA GLY A 45 -3.08 5.47 -5.61
C GLY A 45 -4.23 6.18 -4.89
N VAL A 46 -5.47 5.74 -5.10
CA VAL A 46 -6.66 6.31 -4.45
C VAL A 46 -6.67 6.02 -2.95
N MET A 47 -6.40 4.78 -2.55
CA MET A 47 -6.34 4.40 -1.13
C MET A 47 -5.24 5.15 -0.39
N ASP A 48 -4.03 5.22 -0.98
CA ASP A 48 -2.93 6.02 -0.46
C ASP A 48 -3.35 7.49 -0.31
N ALA A 49 -3.90 8.09 -1.38
CA ALA A 49 -4.26 9.49 -1.38
C ALA A 49 -5.31 9.81 -0.30
N LEU A 50 -6.35 8.99 -0.17
CA LEU A 50 -7.42 9.20 0.80
C LEU A 50 -6.95 9.04 2.24
N PHE A 51 -6.22 7.97 2.55
CA PHE A 51 -5.74 7.68 3.90
C PHE A 51 -4.60 8.61 4.33
N MET A 52 -3.61 8.86 3.46
CA MET A 52 -2.48 9.74 3.79
C MET A 52 -2.91 11.19 3.96
N HIS A 53 -3.95 11.62 3.24
CA HIS A 53 -4.45 12.99 3.39
C HIS A 53 -5.01 13.25 4.80
N HIS A 54 -5.66 12.26 5.40
CA HIS A 54 -6.28 12.40 6.71
C HIS A 54 -5.35 12.00 7.85
N TYR A 55 -4.51 10.98 7.64
CA TYR A 55 -3.61 10.39 8.61
C TYR A 55 -2.16 10.37 8.09
N PRO A 56 -1.40 11.48 8.23
CA PRO A 56 -0.05 11.61 7.68
C PRO A 56 0.96 10.61 8.23
N TYR A 57 0.71 10.04 9.42
CA TYR A 57 1.53 8.97 10.00
C TYR A 57 1.74 7.78 9.05
N PHE A 58 0.74 7.49 8.23
CA PHE A 58 0.75 6.37 7.30
C PHE A 58 1.30 6.72 5.92
N SER A 59 1.87 7.92 5.73
CA SER A 59 2.47 8.29 4.46
C SER A 59 3.67 7.40 4.11
N ARG A 60 3.49 6.53 3.12
CA ARG A 60 4.52 5.60 2.66
C ARG A 60 5.72 6.33 2.09
N VAL A 61 5.48 7.37 1.30
CA VAL A 61 6.55 8.19 0.73
C VAL A 61 7.38 8.87 1.82
N ASN A 62 6.75 9.42 2.87
CA ASN A 62 7.50 10.06 3.94
C ASN A 62 8.21 9.06 4.85
N ARG A 63 7.63 7.85 5.02
CA ARG A 63 8.18 6.83 5.92
C ARG A 63 9.17 5.88 5.27
N GLN A 64 9.13 5.69 3.96
CA GLN A 64 9.97 4.71 3.25
C GLN A 64 10.74 5.34 2.09
N GLY A 65 10.32 6.51 1.59
CA GLY A 65 10.94 7.12 0.41
C GLY A 65 10.67 6.29 -0.84
N ALA A 66 11.69 6.12 -1.68
CA ALA A 66 11.58 5.37 -2.94
C ALA A 66 11.26 3.88 -2.74
N SER A 67 11.54 3.29 -1.57
CA SER A 67 11.23 1.88 -1.31
C SER A 67 9.73 1.61 -1.16
N ALA A 68 8.90 2.64 -0.97
CA ALA A 68 7.44 2.52 -1.01
C ALA A 68 6.90 1.97 -2.33
N PHE A 69 7.67 2.11 -3.42
CA PHE A 69 7.29 1.63 -4.74
C PHE A 69 7.77 0.20 -5.03
N ILE A 70 8.59 -0.41 -4.16
CA ILE A 70 9.10 -1.77 -4.36
C ILE A 70 7.95 -2.78 -4.39
N SER A 71 6.97 -2.64 -3.50
CA SER A 71 5.81 -3.52 -3.45
C SER A 71 4.91 -3.38 -4.69
N LEU A 72 4.80 -2.15 -5.23
CA LEU A 72 4.14 -1.89 -6.51
C LEU A 72 4.90 -2.52 -7.69
N ALA A 73 6.24 -2.41 -7.69
CA ALA A 73 7.09 -3.02 -8.70
C ALA A 73 7.01 -4.57 -8.66
N PHE A 74 7.01 -5.16 -7.46
CA PHE A 74 6.82 -6.60 -7.27
C PHE A 74 5.46 -7.07 -7.81
N PHE A 75 4.39 -6.30 -7.58
CA PHE A 75 3.08 -6.59 -8.17
C PHE A 75 3.11 -6.52 -9.70
N GLY A 76 3.76 -5.50 -10.27
CA GLY A 76 3.94 -5.39 -11.72
C GLY A 76 4.70 -6.57 -12.31
N ILE A 77 5.78 -7.01 -11.65
CA ILE A 77 6.56 -8.18 -12.06
C ILE A 77 5.71 -9.46 -12.00
N LEU A 78 4.95 -9.67 -10.93
CA LEU A 78 4.07 -10.84 -10.82
C LEU A 78 2.98 -10.87 -11.90
N ALA A 79 2.36 -9.72 -12.20
CA ALA A 79 1.37 -9.61 -13.27
C ALA A 79 2.00 -9.96 -14.64
N LEU A 80 3.22 -9.48 -14.91
CA LEU A 80 3.97 -9.79 -16.14
C LEU A 80 4.39 -11.26 -16.22
N LEU A 81 4.83 -11.86 -15.11
CA LEU A 81 5.21 -13.27 -15.07
C LEU A 81 3.99 -14.16 -15.34
N ALA A 82 2.86 -13.88 -14.72
CA ALA A 82 1.66 -14.67 -14.95
C ALA A 82 1.11 -14.58 -16.39
N LEU A 83 1.26 -13.41 -17.03
CA LEU A 83 1.00 -13.25 -18.46
C LEU A 83 1.89 -14.14 -19.35
N THR A 84 3.12 -14.42 -18.90
CA THR A 84 4.14 -15.10 -19.69
C THR A 84 4.12 -16.62 -19.50
N PHE A 85 3.81 -17.12 -18.29
CA PHE A 85 3.94 -18.55 -17.97
C PHE A 85 2.64 -19.35 -18.11
N ASN A 86 1.51 -18.84 -17.59
CA ASN A 86 0.19 -19.45 -17.80
C ASN A 86 -0.92 -18.48 -17.33
N PRO A 87 -1.67 -17.85 -18.26
CA PRO A 87 -2.71 -16.88 -17.89
C PRO A 87 -3.98 -17.53 -17.28
N THR A 88 -4.06 -18.86 -17.23
CA THR A 88 -5.26 -19.61 -16.79
C THR A 88 -5.18 -20.11 -15.35
N TRP A 89 -4.32 -19.51 -14.52
CA TRP A 89 -4.27 -19.88 -13.11
C TRP A 89 -5.63 -19.72 -12.43
N PRO A 90 -6.09 -20.75 -11.68
CA PRO A 90 -7.30 -20.65 -10.90
C PRO A 90 -7.25 -19.45 -9.95
N GLN A 91 -8.41 -18.81 -9.72
CA GLN A 91 -8.55 -17.64 -8.87
C GLN A 91 -7.90 -17.80 -7.49
N GLY A 92 -8.00 -18.99 -6.88
CA GLY A 92 -7.39 -19.26 -5.58
C GLY A 92 -5.86 -19.15 -5.56
N ILE A 93 -5.17 -19.39 -6.68
CA ILE A 93 -3.71 -19.21 -6.78
C ILE A 93 -3.38 -17.70 -6.79
N TRP A 94 -4.17 -16.93 -7.52
CA TRP A 94 -4.04 -15.48 -7.55
C TRP A 94 -4.31 -14.84 -6.19
N ASP A 95 -5.33 -15.32 -5.49
CA ASP A 95 -5.63 -14.87 -4.14
C ASP A 95 -4.50 -15.25 -3.17
N LEU A 96 -3.96 -16.47 -3.25
CA LEU A 96 -2.86 -16.91 -2.38
C LEU A 96 -1.57 -16.10 -2.61
N LEU A 97 -1.19 -15.88 -3.87
CA LEU A 97 0.01 -15.11 -4.20
C LEU A 97 -0.13 -13.65 -3.76
N SER A 98 -1.29 -13.08 -3.99
CA SER A 98 -1.59 -11.71 -3.56
C SER A 98 -1.57 -11.60 -2.03
N PHE A 99 -2.07 -12.61 -1.31
CA PHE A 99 -2.02 -12.65 0.16
C PHE A 99 -0.58 -12.79 0.68
N ALA A 100 0.21 -13.65 0.05
CA ALA A 100 1.63 -13.81 0.39
C ALA A 100 2.41 -12.51 0.18
N VAL A 101 2.18 -11.81 -0.93
CA VAL A 101 2.78 -10.49 -1.20
C VAL A 101 2.27 -9.43 -0.24
N ALA A 102 0.97 -9.44 0.10
CA ALA A 102 0.40 -8.55 1.11
C ALA A 102 1.07 -8.72 2.48
N GLY A 103 1.27 -9.97 2.90
CA GLY A 103 1.90 -10.32 4.17
C GLY A 103 3.39 -10.00 4.20
N VAL A 104 4.14 -10.40 3.16
CA VAL A 104 5.58 -10.15 3.06
C VAL A 104 5.87 -8.67 2.80
N GLY A 105 5.13 -8.05 1.90
CA GLY A 105 5.22 -6.62 1.59
C GLY A 105 4.87 -5.76 2.80
N GLY A 106 3.77 -6.05 3.50
CA GLY A 106 3.40 -5.34 4.74
C GLY A 106 4.43 -5.51 5.86
N SER A 107 5.06 -6.68 5.96
CA SER A 107 6.13 -6.94 6.92
C SER A 107 7.42 -6.21 6.55
N TYR A 108 7.82 -6.24 5.29
CA TYR A 108 8.96 -5.47 4.80
C TYR A 108 8.72 -3.97 5.01
N ASP A 109 7.50 -3.52 4.75
CA ASP A 109 7.09 -2.13 4.91
C ASP A 109 7.21 -1.65 6.36
N GLY A 110 6.76 -2.46 7.33
CA GLY A 110 6.93 -2.20 8.77
C GLY A 110 8.39 -2.22 9.25
N PHE A 111 9.25 -2.98 8.56
CA PHE A 111 10.69 -3.02 8.84
C PHE A 111 11.44 -1.83 8.24
N ALA A 112 11.14 -1.46 6.99
CA ALA A 112 11.80 -0.39 6.25
C ALA A 112 11.32 1.01 6.63
N ALA A 113 10.22 1.13 7.39
CA ALA A 113 9.67 2.40 7.78
C ALA A 113 10.58 3.16 8.76
N HIS A 114 11.05 4.33 8.34
CA HIS A 114 11.81 5.27 9.16
C HIS A 114 11.00 5.75 10.36
N LYS A 115 11.67 6.08 11.46
CA LYS A 115 11.01 6.63 12.66
C LYS A 115 10.39 7.99 12.34
N THR A 116 9.16 8.20 12.80
CA THR A 116 8.47 9.49 12.72
C THR A 116 8.08 9.98 14.11
N LYS A 117 7.96 11.30 14.28
CA LYS A 117 7.43 11.95 15.49
C LYS A 117 5.91 12.07 15.47
N ILE A 118 5.30 11.86 14.30
CA ILE A 118 3.85 11.86 14.13
C ILE A 118 3.31 10.63 14.86
N LEU A 119 2.28 10.82 15.67
CA LEU A 119 1.60 9.73 16.36
C LEU A 119 0.50 9.15 15.46
N PRO A 120 0.16 7.86 15.60
CA PRO A 120 -0.75 7.18 14.67
C PRO A 120 -2.16 7.77 14.62
N TYR A 121 -2.60 8.37 15.72
CA TYR A 121 -3.93 8.99 15.85
C TYR A 121 -3.93 10.48 15.45
N GLN A 122 -2.75 11.09 15.20
CA GLN A 122 -2.69 12.49 14.84
C GLN A 122 -3.18 12.68 13.42
N THR A 123 -4.28 13.41 13.30
CA THR A 123 -4.82 13.79 12.00
C THR A 123 -4.00 14.92 11.41
N ARG A 124 -4.15 15.14 10.09
CA ARG A 124 -3.57 16.31 9.43
C ARG A 124 -3.97 17.62 10.13
N ARG A 125 -5.22 17.75 10.59
CA ARG A 125 -5.73 18.92 11.32
C ARG A 125 -4.98 19.15 12.64
N ASP A 126 -4.69 18.07 13.37
CA ASP A 126 -3.92 18.15 14.63
C ASP A 126 -2.49 18.64 14.38
N LEU A 127 -1.87 18.16 13.31
CA LEU A 127 -0.53 18.61 12.92
C LEU A 127 -0.52 20.08 12.48
N ILE A 128 -1.56 20.55 11.78
CA ILE A 128 -1.71 21.99 11.44
C ILE A 128 -1.80 22.81 12.72
N ARG A 129 -2.68 22.42 13.66
CA ARG A 129 -2.88 23.13 14.93
C ARG A 129 -1.59 23.15 15.76
N LYS A 130 -0.88 22.03 15.83
CA LYS A 130 0.42 21.92 16.51
C LYS A 130 1.46 22.85 15.86
N ALA A 131 1.53 22.89 14.53
CA ALA A 131 2.43 23.78 13.79
C ALA A 131 2.14 25.26 14.05
N GLN A 132 0.86 25.65 14.11
CA GLN A 132 0.42 27.00 14.43
C GLN A 132 0.81 27.41 15.85
N ILE A 133 0.56 26.55 16.84
CA ILE A 133 0.90 26.80 18.26
C ILE A 133 2.43 26.93 18.43
N LEU A 134 3.19 26.03 17.80
CA LEU A 134 4.64 25.99 17.93
C LEU A 134 5.36 26.99 17.01
N ARG A 135 4.64 27.68 16.13
CA ARG A 135 5.18 28.56 15.06
C ARG A 135 6.30 27.89 14.26
N LYS A 136 6.11 26.62 13.94
CA LYS A 136 7.06 25.78 13.20
C LYS A 136 6.40 25.17 11.98
N PRO A 137 7.17 24.81 10.93
CA PRO A 137 6.61 24.09 9.80
C PRO A 137 5.95 22.78 10.26
N MET A 138 4.88 22.38 9.56
CA MET A 138 4.20 21.12 9.82
C MET A 138 5.16 19.95 9.66
N GLU A 139 5.19 19.04 10.63
CA GLU A 139 5.91 17.77 10.51
C GLU A 139 5.35 16.99 9.32
N ARG A 140 6.24 16.49 8.46
CA ARG A 140 5.93 15.68 7.28
C ARG A 140 6.41 14.26 7.51
#